data_AF-A0A519SRB0-F1
#
_entry.id   AF-A0A519SRB0-F1
#
_cell.length_a   1.000
_cell.length_b   1.000
_cell.length_c   1.000
_cell.angle_alpha   90.00
_cell.angle_beta   90.00
_cell.angle_gamma   90.00
#
_symmetry.space_group_name_H-M   'P 1'
#
loop_
_entity.id
_entity.type
_entity.pdbx_description
1 polymer ?
#
loop_
_entity_poly.entity_id
_entity_poly.type
_entity_poly.pdbx_seq_one_letter_code
_entity_poly.pdbx_strand_id
1 'polypeptide(L)'
;MYFTESMGMNVGTAIVPTFIPIDSVKYKFNNLTGSNRKAYFLTKWTDPAATTDFYRIMLHKGKPANNSETDADIRDRLFNGQPYAQVTRYRFNPNDTVTATLYHVDTLYFDFRQSIRDARNANGNPFSQPSSIHSTVRGGIGVFTVLVKDQKTLILK
;
A
#
# COMPACT_ATOMS: atom_id res chain seq x y z
N MET A 1 21.01 43.66 15.98
CA MET A 1 20.80 42.56 15.01
C MET A 1 20.56 41.31 15.83
N TYR A 2 19.30 40.94 16.06
CA TYR A 2 18.95 39.78 16.87
C TYR A 2 18.87 38.57 15.94
N PHE A 3 19.77 37.60 16.13
CA PHE A 3 19.63 36.28 15.57
C PHE A 3 18.70 35.49 16.48
N THR A 4 17.45 35.32 16.07
CA THR A 4 16.58 34.28 16.66
C THR A 4 16.72 33.04 15.79
N GLU A 5 17.55 32.09 16.21
CA GLU A 5 17.39 30.70 15.78
C GLU A 5 16.09 30.20 16.42
N SER A 6 15.01 30.17 15.65
CA SER A 6 13.87 29.34 16.03
C SER A 6 14.29 27.90 15.75
N MET A 7 14.59 27.14 16.81
CA MET A 7 14.53 25.69 16.74
C MET A 7 13.07 25.33 16.41
N GLY A 8 12.74 25.29 15.12
CA GLY A 8 11.40 25.02 14.65
C GLY A 8 10.95 23.65 15.13
N MET A 9 9.94 23.61 15.99
CA MET A 9 9.34 22.35 16.45
C MET A 9 8.81 21.57 15.25
N ASN A 10 9.27 20.33 15.08
CA ASN A 10 8.74 19.45 14.06
C ASN A 10 7.33 19.00 14.46
N VAL A 11 6.31 19.40 13.68
CA VAL A 11 4.91 19.04 13.94
C VAL A 11 4.42 18.14 12.81
N GLY A 12 3.91 16.96 13.16
CA GLY A 12 3.29 16.02 12.25
C GLY A 12 1.77 16.02 12.39
N THR A 13 1.05 15.85 11.28
CA THR A 13 -0.41 15.70 11.27
C THR A 13 -0.83 14.42 10.56
N ALA A 14 -1.80 13.71 11.12
CA ALA A 14 -2.38 12.50 10.54
C ALA A 14 -3.89 12.44 10.81
N ILE A 15 -4.62 11.79 9.91
CA ILE A 15 -6.02 11.40 10.12
C ILE A 15 -6.01 9.90 10.45
N VAL A 16 -6.87 9.48 11.39
CA VAL A 16 -7.01 8.05 11.74
C VAL A 16 -8.09 7.45 10.83
N PRO A 17 -7.74 6.54 9.90
CA PRO A 17 -8.73 5.88 9.07
C PRO A 17 -9.55 4.86 9.88
N THR A 18 -10.75 4.54 9.41
CA THR A 18 -11.55 3.47 9.99
C THR A 18 -10.96 2.10 9.67
N PHE A 19 -11.24 1.10 10.49
CA PHE A 19 -10.81 -0.27 10.20
C PHE A 19 -11.68 -0.88 9.09
N ILE A 20 -11.05 -1.41 8.06
CA ILE A 20 -11.69 -2.14 6.94
C ILE A 20 -11.20 -3.59 6.94
N PRO A 21 -12.07 -4.58 7.19
CA PRO A 21 -11.68 -5.98 7.19
C PRO A 21 -11.43 -6.51 5.78
N ILE A 22 -10.52 -7.47 5.66
CA ILE A 22 -10.39 -8.29 4.45
C ILE A 22 -11.55 -9.28 4.44
N ASP A 23 -12.40 -9.23 3.42
CA ASP A 23 -13.50 -10.20 3.24
C ASP A 23 -12.92 -11.60 3.04
N SER A 24 -12.00 -11.75 2.08
CA SER A 24 -11.37 -13.04 1.78
C SER A 24 -10.02 -12.90 1.12
N VAL A 25 -9.18 -13.90 1.35
CA VAL A 25 -7.98 -14.16 0.56
C VAL A 25 -8.15 -15.55 -0.02
N LYS A 26 -8.01 -15.68 -1.34
CA LYS A 26 -8.08 -16.96 -2.05
C LYS A 26 -6.87 -17.10 -2.95
N TYR A 27 -6.48 -18.33 -3.22
CA TYR A 27 -5.48 -18.65 -4.22
C TYR A 27 -5.97 -19.75 -5.15
N LYS A 28 -5.42 -19.82 -6.35
CA LYS A 28 -5.65 -20.92 -7.28
C LYS A 28 -4.39 -21.17 -8.11
N PHE A 29 -4.01 -22.44 -8.21
CA PHE A 29 -2.92 -22.88 -9.07
C PHE A 29 -3.32 -22.87 -10.54
N ASN A 30 -2.36 -22.58 -11.42
CA ASN A 30 -2.49 -22.87 -12.84
C ASN A 30 -2.53 -24.39 -13.07
N ASN A 31 -2.87 -24.79 -14.30
CA ASN A 31 -2.95 -26.21 -14.69
C ASN A 31 -1.57 -26.79 -15.07
N LEU A 32 -0.47 -26.14 -14.68
CA LEU A 32 0.90 -26.61 -14.96
C LEU A 32 1.42 -27.47 -13.81
N THR A 33 2.49 -28.23 -14.06
CA THR A 33 3.10 -29.15 -13.11
C THR A 33 4.53 -28.76 -12.76
N GLY A 34 5.10 -29.43 -11.75
CA GLY A 34 6.49 -29.23 -11.32
C GLY A 34 6.78 -27.79 -10.91
N SER A 35 7.95 -27.28 -11.31
CA SER A 35 8.40 -25.90 -11.04
C SER A 35 7.54 -24.81 -11.71
N ASN A 36 6.75 -25.19 -12.71
CA ASN A 36 5.83 -24.30 -13.44
C ASN A 36 4.44 -24.22 -12.79
N ARG A 37 4.13 -25.09 -11.81
CA ARG A 37 2.92 -25.01 -11.00
C ARG A 37 3.00 -23.75 -10.14
N LYS A 38 2.24 -22.72 -10.49
CA LYS A 38 2.21 -21.44 -9.78
C LYS A 38 0.79 -21.09 -9.40
N ALA A 39 0.61 -20.41 -8.27
CA ALA A 39 -0.67 -19.83 -7.89
C ALA A 39 -0.72 -18.33 -8.15
N TYR A 40 -1.92 -17.82 -8.37
CA TYR A 40 -2.26 -16.41 -8.16
C TYR A 40 -3.09 -16.25 -6.89
N PHE A 41 -3.16 -15.02 -6.39
CA PHE A 41 -3.98 -14.63 -5.26
C PHE A 41 -5.08 -13.66 -5.68
N LEU A 42 -6.22 -13.76 -4.99
CA LEU A 42 -7.31 -12.79 -5.02
C LEU A 42 -7.57 -12.35 -3.57
N THR A 43 -7.31 -11.07 -3.28
CA THR A 43 -7.62 -10.46 -1.98
C THR A 43 -8.81 -9.52 -2.16
N LYS A 44 -9.90 -9.80 -1.44
CA LYS A 44 -11.17 -9.09 -1.56
C LYS A 44 -11.48 -8.31 -0.28
N TRP A 45 -11.96 -7.09 -0.41
CA TRP A 45 -12.52 -6.28 0.66
C TRP A 45 -13.68 -5.42 0.13
N THR A 46 -14.47 -4.90 1.05
CA THR A 46 -15.57 -3.98 0.77
C THR A 46 -15.50 -2.84 1.76
N ASP A 47 -15.58 -1.60 1.29
CA ASP A 47 -15.57 -0.40 2.11
C ASP A 47 -16.95 0.25 2.23
N PRO A 48 -17.13 1.25 3.12
CA PRO A 48 -18.34 2.04 3.13
C PRO A 48 -18.57 2.78 1.80
N ALA A 49 -19.84 3.00 1.46
CA ALA A 49 -20.17 3.84 0.31
C ALA A 49 -20.12 5.33 0.66
N ALA A 50 -19.98 6.16 -0.37
CA ALA A 50 -20.00 7.63 -0.30
C ALA A 50 -18.84 8.26 0.49
N THR A 51 -17.77 7.50 0.71
CA THR A 51 -16.47 7.99 1.18
C THR A 51 -15.48 8.06 0.00
N THR A 52 -14.35 8.72 0.22
CA THR A 52 -13.20 8.63 -0.69
C THR A 52 -12.05 8.10 0.13
N ASP A 53 -11.87 6.80 0.06
CA ASP A 53 -10.93 6.01 0.82
C ASP A 53 -9.71 5.62 0.00
N PHE A 54 -8.60 5.44 0.71
CA PHE A 54 -7.30 5.14 0.13
C PHE A 54 -6.73 3.90 0.80
N TYR A 55 -6.25 2.98 -0.01
CA TYR A 55 -5.77 1.70 0.47
C TYR A 55 -4.33 1.46 0.04
N ARG A 56 -3.62 0.71 0.86
CA ARG A 56 -2.39 0.03 0.46
C ARG A 56 -2.56 -1.46 0.66
N ILE A 57 -2.44 -2.23 -0.40
CA ILE A 57 -2.50 -3.69 -0.36
C ILE A 57 -1.11 -4.28 -0.59
N MET A 58 -0.72 -5.18 0.31
CA MET A 58 0.56 -5.88 0.23
C MET A 58 0.35 -7.39 0.27
N LEU A 59 1.10 -8.12 -0.56
CA LEU A 59 1.29 -9.57 -0.41
C LEU A 59 2.77 -9.83 -0.19
N HIS A 60 3.10 -10.65 0.81
CA HIS A 60 4.49 -10.93 1.16
C HIS A 60 4.63 -12.32 1.82
N LYS A 61 5.82 -12.93 1.70
CA LYS A 61 6.12 -14.27 2.24
C LYS A 61 6.81 -14.25 3.62
N GLY A 62 6.88 -13.09 4.27
CA GLY A 62 7.70 -12.88 5.46
C GLY A 62 7.40 -11.56 6.15
N LYS A 63 8.42 -10.70 6.35
CA LYS A 63 8.18 -9.32 6.78
C LYS A 63 7.90 -8.45 5.55
N PRO A 64 6.82 -7.64 5.54
CA PRO A 64 6.46 -6.85 4.36
C PRO A 64 7.58 -5.91 3.88
N ALA A 65 8.34 -5.33 4.80
CA ALA A 65 9.44 -4.40 4.50
C ALA A 65 10.60 -5.04 3.72
N ASN A 66 10.75 -6.37 3.76
CA ASN A 66 11.93 -7.05 3.22
C ASN A 66 11.65 -7.81 1.92
N ASN A 67 10.38 -8.16 1.66
CA ASN A 67 10.02 -9.01 0.53
C ASN A 67 8.53 -8.93 0.18
N SER A 68 8.11 -7.79 -0.36
CA SER A 68 6.75 -7.64 -0.89
C SER A 68 6.68 -8.17 -2.31
N GLU A 69 5.88 -9.21 -2.50
CA GLU A 69 5.49 -9.70 -3.80
C GLU A 69 4.64 -8.63 -4.50
N THR A 70 3.64 -8.10 -3.78
CA THR A 70 2.81 -6.98 -4.24
C THR A 70 2.91 -5.86 -3.21
N ASP A 71 3.03 -4.61 -3.68
CA ASP A 71 2.80 -3.40 -2.89
C ASP A 71 2.12 -2.37 -3.81
N ALA A 72 0.82 -2.15 -3.61
CA ALA A 72 0.02 -1.30 -4.47
C ALA A 72 -0.81 -0.33 -3.63
N ASP A 73 -0.87 0.91 -4.10
CA ASP A 73 -1.74 1.95 -3.52
C ASP A 73 -2.97 2.10 -4.42
N ILE A 74 -4.16 2.11 -3.81
CA ILE A 74 -5.45 2.07 -4.48
C ILE A 74 -6.30 3.24 -3.99
N ARG A 75 -6.96 3.91 -4.92
CA ARG A 75 -8.00 4.91 -4.63
C ARG A 75 -9.36 4.29 -4.93
N ASP A 76 -10.29 4.40 -3.98
CA ASP A 76 -11.59 3.73 -4.01
C ASP A 76 -12.59 4.25 -5.03
N ARG A 77 -12.33 5.42 -5.66
CA ARG A 77 -13.26 6.13 -6.55
C ARG A 77 -13.95 5.24 -7.60
N LEU A 78 -13.31 4.15 -8.03
CA LEU A 78 -13.84 3.23 -9.04
C LEU A 78 -14.72 2.10 -8.48
N PHE A 79 -14.72 1.85 -7.16
CA PHE A 79 -15.53 0.82 -6.52
C PHE A 79 -16.41 1.33 -5.37
N ASN A 80 -16.05 2.39 -4.64
CA ASN A 80 -16.87 3.17 -3.68
C ASN A 80 -18.08 2.42 -3.08
N GLY A 81 -17.84 1.59 -2.06
CA GLY A 81 -18.88 0.79 -1.40
C GLY A 81 -19.19 -0.54 -2.09
N GLN A 82 -18.66 -0.78 -3.28
CA GLN A 82 -18.74 -2.07 -3.97
C GLN A 82 -17.52 -2.93 -3.64
N PRO A 83 -17.68 -4.27 -3.62
CA PRO A 83 -16.55 -5.14 -3.33
C PRO A 83 -15.45 -5.03 -4.38
N TYR A 84 -14.22 -4.83 -3.92
CA TYR A 84 -13.03 -4.80 -4.75
C TYR A 84 -12.18 -6.05 -4.54
N ALA A 85 -11.54 -6.52 -5.61
CA ALA A 85 -10.64 -7.67 -5.56
C ALA A 85 -9.32 -7.37 -6.26
N GLN A 86 -8.24 -7.34 -5.48
CA GLN A 86 -6.89 -7.27 -6.04
C GLN A 86 -6.43 -8.66 -6.46
N VAL A 87 -6.05 -8.80 -7.73
CA VAL A 87 -5.61 -10.06 -8.33
C VAL A 87 -4.14 -9.98 -8.69
N THR A 88 -3.36 -11.01 -8.36
CA THR A 88 -1.96 -11.12 -8.78
C THR A 88 -1.81 -11.92 -10.07
N ARG A 89 -0.61 -11.88 -10.66
CA ARG A 89 -0.19 -12.89 -11.64
C ARG A 89 0.10 -14.24 -10.95
N TYR A 90 0.22 -15.29 -11.75
CA TYR A 90 0.67 -16.61 -11.31
C TYR A 90 2.18 -16.60 -11.02
N ARG A 91 2.57 -16.57 -9.76
CA ARG A 91 4.00 -16.53 -9.36
C ARG A 91 4.33 -17.17 -8.01
N PHE A 92 3.33 -17.63 -7.27
CA PHE A 92 3.51 -18.22 -5.95
C PHE A 92 3.70 -19.73 -6.07
N ASN A 93 4.64 -20.29 -5.32
CA ASN A 93 4.97 -21.71 -5.34
C ASN A 93 4.09 -22.50 -4.37
N PRO A 94 3.90 -23.81 -4.62
CA PRO A 94 3.43 -24.73 -3.58
C PRO A 94 4.28 -24.59 -2.32
N ASN A 95 3.63 -24.69 -1.16
CA ASN A 95 4.20 -24.53 0.19
C ASN A 95 4.68 -23.12 0.56
N ASP A 96 4.49 -22.11 -0.29
CA ASP A 96 4.67 -20.72 0.14
C ASP A 96 3.72 -20.42 1.31
N THR A 97 4.18 -19.62 2.27
CA THR A 97 3.31 -18.98 3.26
C THR A 97 3.18 -17.51 2.87
N VAL A 98 1.99 -17.07 2.51
CA VAL A 98 1.73 -15.72 1.98
C VAL A 98 0.78 -14.99 2.90
N THR A 99 1.15 -13.78 3.28
CA THR A 99 0.31 -12.87 4.07
C THR A 99 -0.18 -11.74 3.18
N ALA A 100 -1.49 -11.58 3.07
CA ALA A 100 -2.12 -10.38 2.56
C ALA A 100 -2.28 -9.37 3.70
N THR A 101 -1.93 -8.11 3.45
CA THR A 101 -2.08 -7.01 4.41
C THR A 101 -2.75 -5.85 3.71
N LEU A 102 -3.95 -5.51 4.16
CA LEU A 102 -4.71 -4.36 3.68
C LEU A 102 -4.58 -3.26 4.72
N TYR A 103 -4.03 -2.12 4.32
CA TYR A 103 -4.05 -0.90 5.11
C TYR A 103 -5.15 0.01 4.57
N HIS A 104 -6.01 0.52 5.46
CA HIS A 104 -6.77 1.73 5.19
C HIS A 104 -5.87 2.90 5.62
N VAL A 105 -5.58 3.81 4.70
CA VAL A 105 -4.65 4.92 4.91
C VAL A 105 -5.32 6.26 4.63
N ASP A 106 -4.82 7.30 5.26
CA ASP A 106 -5.30 8.65 5.01
C ASP A 106 -4.73 9.21 3.68
N THR A 107 -5.42 10.21 3.13
CA THR A 107 -5.04 10.89 1.88
C THR A 107 -3.63 11.46 1.94
N LEU A 108 -3.19 12.00 3.08
CA LEU A 108 -1.87 12.64 3.18
C LEU A 108 -0.75 11.60 3.09
N TYR A 109 -0.93 10.43 3.71
CA TYR A 109 -0.01 9.31 3.54
C TYR A 109 -0.04 8.73 2.14
N PHE A 110 -1.22 8.60 1.53
CA PHE A 110 -1.35 8.16 0.15
C PHE A 110 -0.58 9.09 -0.80
N ASP A 111 -0.81 10.40 -0.69
CA ASP A 111 -0.16 11.42 -1.54
C ASP A 111 1.35 11.48 -1.30
N PHE A 112 1.80 11.33 -0.05
CA PHE A 112 3.22 11.13 0.27
C PHE A 112 3.80 9.97 -0.54
N ARG A 113 3.17 8.79 -0.50
CA ARG A 113 3.65 7.61 -1.24
C ARG A 113 3.62 7.79 -2.75
N GLN A 114 2.58 8.43 -3.30
CA GLN A 114 2.52 8.76 -4.74
C GLN A 114 3.68 9.67 -5.12
N SER A 115 3.89 10.77 -4.39
CA SER A 115 4.96 11.72 -4.68
C SER A 115 6.36 11.09 -4.64
N ILE A 116 6.62 10.16 -3.71
CA ILE A 116 7.87 9.39 -3.66
C ILE A 116 8.04 8.51 -4.90
N ARG A 117 6.97 7.84 -5.36
CA ARG A 117 7.02 7.04 -6.60
C ARG A 117 7.23 7.91 -7.82
N ASP A 118 6.54 9.03 -7.91
CA ASP A 118 6.65 9.97 -9.02
C ASP A 118 8.06 10.57 -9.09
N ALA A 119 8.61 11.00 -7.96
CA ALA A 119 9.98 11.49 -7.87
C ALA A 119 11.00 10.43 -8.30
N ARG A 120 10.81 9.17 -7.88
CA ARG A 120 11.67 8.05 -8.31
C ARG A 120 11.57 7.80 -9.81
N ASN A 121 10.36 7.84 -10.39
CA ASN A 121 10.14 7.59 -11.80
C ASN A 121 10.65 8.74 -12.69
N ALA A 122 10.62 9.97 -12.17
CA ALA A 122 11.18 11.14 -12.85
C ALA A 122 12.72 11.20 -12.75
N ASN A 123 13.31 10.59 -11.72
CA ASN A 123 14.75 10.61 -11.51
C ASN A 123 15.50 9.96 -12.69
N GLY A 124 16.29 10.78 -13.41
CA GLY A 124 17.05 10.34 -14.60
C GLY A 124 16.24 10.28 -15.90
N ASN A 125 14.97 10.69 -15.90
CA ASN A 125 14.15 10.77 -17.12
C ASN A 125 14.13 12.21 -17.66
N PRO A 126 14.75 12.50 -18.82
CA PRO A 126 14.89 13.86 -19.34
C PRO A 126 13.57 14.48 -19.86
N PHE A 127 12.49 13.71 -19.91
CA PHE A 127 11.17 14.16 -20.35
C PHE A 127 10.14 14.23 -19.21
N SER A 128 10.52 13.83 -18.00
CA SER A 128 9.64 13.92 -16.83
C SER A 128 9.90 15.22 -16.07
N GLN A 129 8.84 15.88 -15.62
CA GLN A 129 8.98 17.00 -14.69
C GLN A 129 9.47 16.47 -13.33
N PRO A 130 10.41 17.17 -12.65
CA PRO A 130 10.77 16.86 -11.28
C PRO A 130 9.53 16.89 -10.38
N SER A 131 9.30 15.81 -9.65
CA SER A 131 8.18 15.72 -8.70
C SER A 131 8.66 16.07 -7.29
N SER A 132 7.97 17.00 -6.63
CA SER A 132 8.24 17.35 -5.23
C SER A 132 7.65 16.29 -4.32
N ILE A 133 8.43 15.87 -3.32
CA ILE A 133 7.96 14.95 -2.29
C ILE A 133 7.00 15.71 -1.37
N HIS A 134 5.76 15.24 -1.26
CA HIS A 134 4.79 15.79 -0.32
C HIS A 134 5.24 15.48 1.11
N SER A 135 4.84 16.26 2.11
CA SER A 135 5.21 16.00 3.50
C SER A 135 4.09 16.40 4.46
N THR A 136 3.92 15.61 5.53
CA THR A 136 3.01 15.93 6.64
C THR A 136 3.74 16.45 7.87
N VAL A 137 5.06 16.65 7.77
CA VAL A 137 5.91 17.15 8.85
C VAL A 137 6.33 18.57 8.51
N ARG A 138 6.01 19.54 9.37
CA ARG A 138 6.54 20.91 9.26
C ARG A 138 7.91 20.96 9.93
N GLY A 139 8.86 21.67 9.33
CA GLY A 139 10.24 21.79 9.84
C GLY A 139 11.22 20.73 9.30
N GLY A 140 10.76 19.81 8.45
CA GLY A 140 11.58 18.80 7.80
C GLY A 140 10.84 18.11 6.65
N ILE A 141 11.46 17.08 6.06
CA ILE A 141 10.83 16.21 5.05
C ILE A 141 10.52 14.86 5.71
N GLY A 142 9.26 14.47 5.68
CA GLY A 142 8.84 13.17 6.19
C GLY A 142 7.33 12.99 6.18
N VAL A 143 6.89 11.88 6.76
CA VAL A 143 5.47 11.58 6.96
C VAL A 143 5.22 11.11 8.38
N PHE A 144 4.27 11.75 9.03
CA PHE A 144 3.60 11.27 10.22
C PHE A 144 2.22 10.74 9.80
N THR A 145 1.93 9.47 10.11
CA THR A 145 0.68 8.79 9.70
C THR A 145 0.29 7.73 10.72
N VAL A 146 -0.97 7.28 10.66
CA VAL A 146 -1.49 6.15 11.42
C VAL A 146 -1.81 5.02 10.45
N LEU A 147 -1.27 3.83 10.70
CA LEU A 147 -1.49 2.65 9.86
C LEU A 147 -2.52 1.72 10.51
N VAL A 148 -3.76 1.75 10.01
CA VAL A 148 -4.82 0.82 10.39
C VAL A 148 -4.84 -0.31 9.37
N LYS A 149 -4.79 -1.57 9.83
CA LYS A 149 -4.67 -2.73 8.93
C LYS A 149 -5.45 -3.95 9.38
N ASP A 150 -5.83 -4.76 8.39
CA ASP A 150 -6.19 -6.17 8.57
C ASP A 150 -5.16 -7.08 7.87
N GLN A 151 -5.01 -8.31 8.36
CA GLN A 151 -4.06 -9.29 7.83
C GLN A 151 -4.66 -10.68 7.76
N LYS A 152 -4.43 -11.38 6.65
CA LYS A 152 -4.77 -12.79 6.49
C LYS A 152 -3.61 -13.55 5.87
N THR A 153 -3.24 -14.67 6.48
CA THR A 153 -2.13 -15.53 6.05
C THR A 153 -2.65 -16.86 5.54
N LEU A 154 -2.15 -17.30 4.39
CA LEU A 154 -2.44 -18.60 3.80
C LEU A 154 -1.16 -19.38 3.54
N ILE A 155 -1.24 -20.69 3.74
CA ILE A 155 -0.20 -21.65 3.33
C ILE A 155 -0.72 -22.35 2.09
N LEU A 156 0.03 -22.27 0.99
CA LEU A 156 -0.36 -22.87 -0.28
C LEU A 156 -0.12 -24.38 -0.25
N LYS A 157 -1.19 -25.16 -0.32
CA LYS A 157 -1.14 -26.62 -0.50
C LYS A 157 -1.56 -26.99 -1.92
#